data_AF-A0AAW5KDN6-F1
#
_entry.id   AF-A0AAW5KDN6-F1
#
_cell.length_a   1.000
_cell.length_b   1.000
_cell.length_c   1.000
_cell.angle_alpha   90.00
_cell.angle_beta   90.00
_cell.angle_gamma   90.00
#
_symmetry.space_group_name_H-M   'P 1'
#
loop_
_entity.id
_entity.type
_entity.pdbx_description
1 polymer ?
#
loop_
_entity_poly.entity_id
_entity_poly.type
_entity_poly.pdbx_seq_one_letter_code
_entity_poly.pdbx_strand_id
1 'polypeptide(L)'
;MSKHLSAAFFSPVRLLALALALASSLSLAGCQKTLKGTDALVEKARAEIPIADAEHTEIRYAGQCAQGDDALLWFISGNEYQAHSYLPMECTAVGEEEYVFVRSYRPLPRGGRDIVALQWKRGLALFINDPRCTAVRLSDGEGTRLFSIGEEEYPYILYSETLPSRYQFFDAEGNELL
;
A
#
# COMPACT_ATOMS: atom_id res chain seq x y z
N MET A 1 54.46 -18.38 37.02
CA MET A 1 53.78 -17.14 36.61
C MET A 1 52.37 -17.49 36.15
N SER A 2 51.40 -17.11 36.96
CA SER A 2 49.96 -17.27 36.76
C SER A 2 49.46 -16.41 35.60
N LYS A 3 48.59 -16.97 34.74
CA LYS A 3 47.35 -16.30 34.30
C LYS A 3 46.27 -17.35 34.06
N HIS A 4 45.29 -17.34 34.96
CA HIS A 4 44.02 -18.06 34.87
C HIS A 4 43.31 -17.78 33.54
N LEU A 5 42.98 -18.81 32.78
CA LEU A 5 41.86 -18.74 31.84
C LEU A 5 40.59 -18.58 32.69
N SER A 6 40.04 -17.37 32.65
CA SER A 6 38.81 -17.01 33.35
C SER A 6 37.62 -17.73 32.69
N ALA A 7 37.19 -18.83 33.32
CA ALA A 7 35.88 -19.41 33.11
C ALA A 7 34.82 -18.48 33.74
N ALA A 8 34.52 -17.37 33.06
CA ALA A 8 33.58 -16.38 33.55
C ALA A 8 32.70 -15.83 32.44
N PHE A 9 31.96 -16.68 31.71
CA PHE A 9 30.98 -16.14 30.76
C PHE A 9 29.65 -16.89 30.62
N PHE A 10 29.38 -17.91 31.44
CA PHE A 10 28.12 -18.65 31.40
C PHE A 10 27.44 -18.62 32.78
N SER A 11 26.77 -17.51 33.09
CA SER A 11 25.80 -17.50 34.19
C SER A 11 24.50 -18.14 33.70
N PRO A 12 23.92 -19.12 34.42
CA PRO A 12 22.66 -19.76 34.04
C PRO A 12 21.53 -18.72 33.90
N VAL A 13 21.61 -17.61 34.64
CA VAL A 13 20.66 -16.48 34.57
C VAL A 13 20.78 -15.74 33.22
N ARG A 14 21.98 -15.61 32.66
CA ARG A 14 22.19 -14.96 31.35
C ARG A 14 21.72 -15.84 30.20
N LEU A 15 21.88 -17.16 30.27
CA LEU A 15 21.30 -18.07 29.28
C LEU A 15 19.78 -18.10 29.36
N LEU A 16 19.23 -18.11 30.58
CA LEU A 16 17.78 -18.07 30.76
C LEU A 16 17.19 -16.76 30.22
N ALA A 17 17.85 -15.62 30.44
CA ALA A 17 17.44 -14.33 29.91
C ALA A 17 17.55 -14.26 28.38
N LEU A 18 18.61 -14.83 27.79
CA LEU A 18 18.75 -14.91 26.33
C LEU A 18 17.68 -15.82 25.73
N ALA A 19 17.42 -16.98 26.34
CA ALA A 19 16.38 -17.91 25.91
C ALA A 19 14.97 -17.31 26.06
N LEU A 20 14.70 -16.55 27.12
CA LEU A 20 13.45 -15.81 27.28
C LEU A 20 13.31 -14.73 26.19
N ALA A 21 14.36 -13.95 25.92
CA ALA A 21 14.34 -12.92 24.88
C ALA A 21 14.12 -13.53 23.47
N LEU A 22 14.75 -14.67 23.17
CA LEU A 22 14.52 -15.44 21.95
C LEU A 22 13.09 -15.99 21.89
N ALA A 23 12.59 -16.60 22.97
CA ALA A 23 11.20 -17.10 23.03
C ALA A 23 10.15 -15.97 22.91
N SER A 24 10.41 -14.80 23.50
CA SER A 24 9.57 -13.60 23.34
C SER A 24 9.61 -13.05 21.93
N SER A 25 10.75 -13.12 21.23
CA SER A 25 10.85 -12.71 19.83
C SER A 25 10.12 -13.66 18.86
N LEU A 26 10.07 -14.95 19.18
CA LEU A 26 9.26 -15.95 18.46
C LEU A 26 7.76 -15.83 18.72
N SER A 27 7.37 -15.24 19.86
CA SER A 27 5.95 -15.03 20.22
C SER A 27 5.31 -13.82 19.50
N LEU A 28 6.12 -12.98 18.84
CA LEU A 28 5.67 -11.80 18.08
C LEU A 28 5.39 -12.10 16.61
N ALA A 29 5.65 -13.32 16.13
CA ALA A 29 4.99 -13.85 14.94
C ALA A 29 3.53 -14.15 15.32
N GLY A 30 2.78 -13.10 15.67
CA GLY A 30 1.35 -13.21 15.86
C GLY A 30 0.76 -13.85 14.62
N CYS A 31 -0.13 -14.84 14.80
CA CYS A 31 -0.95 -15.36 13.71
C CYS A 31 -1.66 -14.17 13.05
N GLN A 32 -1.07 -13.59 12.02
CA GLN A 32 -1.74 -12.57 11.23
C GLN A 32 -2.87 -13.29 10.52
N LYS A 33 -4.09 -12.82 10.76
CA LYS A 33 -5.28 -13.40 10.16
C LYS A 33 -5.16 -13.30 8.64
N THR A 34 -5.19 -14.44 7.97
CA THR A 34 -5.30 -14.50 6.52
C THR A 34 -6.67 -13.96 6.10
N LEU A 35 -6.66 -13.01 5.17
CA LEU A 35 -7.82 -12.44 4.50
C LEU A 35 -8.03 -13.21 3.21
N LYS A 36 -9.23 -13.74 3.00
CA LYS A 36 -9.56 -14.56 1.83
C LYS A 36 -10.69 -13.95 1.03
N GLY A 37 -10.42 -13.68 -0.24
CA GLY A 37 -11.38 -13.07 -1.16
C GLY A 37 -11.67 -11.59 -0.86
N THR A 38 -12.41 -10.97 -1.77
CA THR A 38 -12.71 -9.52 -1.73
C THR A 38 -13.49 -9.11 -0.48
N ASP A 39 -14.44 -9.92 0.00
CA ASP A 39 -15.26 -9.57 1.18
C ASP A 39 -14.40 -9.38 2.44
N ALA A 40 -13.47 -10.31 2.70
CA ALA A 40 -12.57 -10.21 3.85
C ALA A 40 -11.64 -8.99 3.75
N LEU A 41 -11.22 -8.65 2.52
CA LEU A 41 -10.40 -7.48 2.24
C LEU A 41 -11.18 -6.18 2.46
N VAL A 42 -12.44 -6.11 2.01
CA VAL A 42 -13.33 -4.95 2.21
C VAL A 42 -13.64 -4.75 3.69
N GLU A 43 -13.91 -5.82 4.44
CA GLU A 43 -14.12 -5.73 5.89
C GLU A 43 -12.86 -5.24 6.62
N LYS A 44 -11.68 -5.68 6.16
CA LYS A 44 -10.42 -5.13 6.69
C LYS A 44 -10.26 -3.66 6.32
N ALA A 45 -10.56 -3.27 5.09
CA ALA A 45 -10.51 -1.88 4.65
C ALA A 45 -11.47 -0.98 5.44
N ARG A 46 -12.68 -1.48 5.77
CA ARG A 46 -13.67 -0.79 6.59
C ARG A 46 -13.14 -0.44 7.98
N ALA A 47 -12.37 -1.33 8.59
CA ALA A 47 -11.75 -1.08 9.89
C ALA A 47 -10.56 -0.09 9.84
N GLU A 48 -9.98 0.13 8.65
CA GLU A 48 -8.75 0.91 8.48
C GLU A 48 -8.97 2.28 7.84
N ILE A 49 -10.06 2.45 7.09
CA ILE A 49 -10.33 3.70 6.38
C ILE A 49 -10.65 4.83 7.38
N PRO A 50 -10.02 6.01 7.25
CA PRO A 50 -10.15 7.06 8.25
C PRO A 50 -11.42 7.92 8.03
N ILE A 51 -12.59 7.29 8.07
CA ILE A 51 -13.91 7.97 7.96
C ILE A 51 -14.75 7.71 9.22
N ALA A 52 -15.55 8.70 9.61
CA ALA A 52 -16.27 8.69 10.89
C ALA A 52 -17.40 7.65 10.95
N ASP A 53 -18.04 7.36 9.81
CA ASP A 53 -19.16 6.42 9.70
C ASP A 53 -18.84 5.32 8.68
N ALA A 54 -17.71 4.63 8.90
CA ALA A 54 -17.28 3.56 8.01
C ALA A 54 -18.26 2.38 7.99
N GLU A 55 -19.09 2.19 9.01
CA GLU A 55 -20.05 1.08 9.10
C GLU A 55 -21.20 1.24 8.08
N HIS A 56 -21.68 2.46 7.86
CA HIS A 56 -22.79 2.72 6.94
C HIS A 56 -22.35 3.25 5.58
N THR A 57 -21.07 3.59 5.41
CA THR A 57 -20.54 4.04 4.12
C THR A 57 -20.17 2.84 3.25
N GLU A 58 -20.54 2.91 1.97
CA GLU A 58 -20.10 1.91 0.99
C GLU A 58 -18.57 1.98 0.81
N ILE A 59 -17.94 0.81 0.79
CA ILE A 59 -16.51 0.64 0.54
C ILE A 59 -16.38 -0.48 -0.49
N ARG A 60 -15.69 -0.17 -1.59
CA ARG A 60 -15.48 -1.11 -2.69
C ARG A 60 -14.01 -1.30 -2.98
N TYR A 61 -13.64 -2.53 -3.32
CA TYR A 61 -12.35 -2.83 -3.92
C TYR A 61 -12.26 -2.20 -5.32
N ALA A 62 -11.14 -1.57 -5.62
CA ALA A 62 -10.95 -0.79 -6.83
C ALA A 62 -9.81 -1.28 -7.74
N GLY A 63 -9.06 -2.29 -7.29
CA GLY A 63 -7.94 -2.86 -8.04
C GLY A 63 -6.66 -2.88 -7.22
N GLN A 64 -5.57 -3.29 -7.86
CA GLN A 64 -4.28 -3.49 -7.20
C GLN A 64 -3.10 -3.28 -8.13
N CYS A 65 -1.92 -3.11 -7.52
CA CYS A 65 -0.63 -3.34 -8.16
C CYS A 65 0.21 -4.24 -7.26
N ALA A 66 1.17 -4.99 -7.82
CA ALA A 66 1.96 -5.97 -7.08
C ALA A 66 3.45 -5.83 -7.39
N GLN A 67 4.28 -6.22 -6.41
CA GLN A 67 5.73 -6.32 -6.50
C GLN A 67 6.21 -7.58 -5.78
N GLY A 68 6.48 -8.64 -6.55
CA GLY A 68 6.69 -9.97 -5.98
C GLY A 68 5.43 -10.43 -5.25
N ASP A 69 5.60 -10.88 -4.00
CA ASP A 69 4.49 -11.32 -3.15
C ASP A 69 3.76 -10.15 -2.46
N ASP A 70 4.28 -8.93 -2.55
CA ASP A 70 3.62 -7.76 -1.95
C ASP A 70 2.58 -7.19 -2.92
N ALA A 71 1.38 -6.94 -2.43
CA ALA A 71 0.27 -6.33 -3.15
C ALA A 71 -0.15 -5.02 -2.48
N LEU A 72 -0.38 -3.98 -3.27
CA LEU A 72 -1.02 -2.74 -2.86
C LEU A 72 -2.43 -2.73 -3.43
N LEU A 73 -3.39 -3.05 -2.56
CA LEU A 73 -4.82 -3.10 -2.84
C LEU A 73 -5.41 -1.69 -2.63
N TRP A 74 -6.29 -1.25 -3.52
CA TRP A 74 -6.95 0.04 -3.41
C TRP A 74 -8.44 -0.12 -3.13
N PHE A 75 -8.95 0.67 -2.18
CA PHE A 75 -10.37 0.74 -1.87
C PHE A 75 -10.85 2.18 -2.01
N ILE A 76 -12.08 2.32 -2.51
CA ILE A 76 -12.78 3.60 -2.61
C ILE A 76 -13.98 3.56 -1.66
N SER A 77 -14.21 4.69 -1.00
CA SER A 77 -15.44 5.00 -0.30
C SER A 77 -15.99 6.36 -0.77
N GLY A 78 -17.26 6.63 -0.54
CA GLY A 78 -17.98 7.79 -1.07
C GLY A 78 -18.79 7.47 -2.33
N ASN A 79 -19.57 8.44 -2.78
CA ASN A 79 -20.49 8.33 -3.92
C ASN A 79 -20.63 9.68 -4.63
N GLU A 80 -21.53 9.80 -5.60
CA GLU A 80 -21.74 11.04 -6.35
C GLU A 80 -22.13 12.27 -5.49
N TYR A 81 -22.61 12.06 -4.26
CA TYR A 81 -23.00 13.10 -3.30
C TYR A 81 -21.96 13.34 -2.19
N GLN A 82 -20.94 12.50 -2.07
CA GLN A 82 -19.97 12.51 -0.97
C GLN A 82 -18.53 12.44 -1.51
N ALA A 83 -17.63 13.24 -0.96
CA ALA A 83 -16.23 13.22 -1.37
C ALA A 83 -15.63 11.81 -1.26
N HIS A 84 -14.93 11.37 -2.30
CA HIS A 84 -14.29 10.07 -2.30
C HIS A 84 -13.14 10.02 -1.28
N SER A 85 -13.05 8.88 -0.59
CA SER A 85 -11.91 8.53 0.26
C SER A 85 -11.20 7.31 -0.33
N TYR A 86 -9.86 7.36 -0.36
CA TYR A 86 -9.03 6.34 -0.96
C TYR A 86 -8.16 5.67 0.11
N LEU A 87 -8.27 4.34 0.21
CA LEU A 87 -7.47 3.53 1.12
C LEU A 87 -6.57 2.57 0.32
N PRO A 88 -5.28 2.88 0.16
CA PRO A 88 -4.25 1.91 -0.18
C PRO A 88 -3.93 1.01 1.02
N MET A 89 -4.01 -0.30 0.81
CA MET A 89 -3.75 -1.33 1.79
C MET A 89 -2.68 -2.28 1.27
N GLU A 90 -1.54 -2.34 1.94
CA GLU A 90 -0.49 -3.30 1.62
C GLU A 90 -0.74 -4.63 2.31
N CYS A 91 -0.62 -5.69 1.52
CA CYS A 91 -0.74 -7.06 1.95
C CYS A 91 0.37 -7.91 1.31
N THR A 92 0.68 -9.03 1.92
CA THR A 92 1.52 -10.08 1.32
C THR A 92 0.60 -11.21 0.84
N ALA A 93 0.69 -11.57 -0.44
CA ALA A 93 -0.01 -12.71 -1.00
C ALA A 93 0.60 -14.01 -0.49
N VAL A 94 -0.23 -14.91 0.03
CA VAL A 94 0.19 -16.21 0.58
C VAL A 94 -0.50 -17.40 -0.09
N GLY A 95 -1.39 -17.12 -1.05
CA GLY A 95 -2.14 -18.10 -1.83
C GLY A 95 -3.03 -17.40 -2.84
N GLU A 96 -3.81 -18.19 -3.59
CA GLU A 96 -4.80 -17.65 -4.53
C GLU A 96 -5.89 -16.90 -3.76
N GLU A 97 -5.98 -15.58 -3.99
CA GLU A 97 -6.88 -14.66 -3.28
C GLU A 97 -6.73 -14.67 -1.75
N GLU A 98 -5.56 -15.07 -1.24
CA GLU A 98 -5.25 -15.12 0.17
C GLU A 98 -4.13 -14.14 0.50
N TYR A 99 -4.42 -13.25 1.46
CA TYR A 99 -3.59 -12.10 1.78
C TYR A 99 -3.35 -11.99 3.28
N VAL A 100 -2.17 -11.53 3.64
CA VAL A 100 -1.82 -11.14 5.01
C VAL A 100 -1.66 -9.64 5.06
N PHE A 101 -2.49 -8.96 5.88
CA PHE A 101 -2.43 -7.51 6.04
C PHE A 101 -1.09 -7.05 6.64
N VAL A 102 -0.46 -6.07 5.99
CA VAL A 102 0.77 -5.45 6.48
C VAL A 102 0.46 -4.09 7.11
N ARG A 103 -0.13 -3.17 6.33
CA ARG A 103 -0.50 -1.82 6.78
C ARG A 103 -1.41 -1.10 5.79
N SER A 104 -2.09 -0.06 6.25
CA SER A 104 -2.76 0.94 5.41
C SER A 104 -1.87 2.18 5.22
N TYR A 105 -2.09 2.92 4.14
CA TYR A 105 -1.42 4.20 3.90
C TYR A 105 -2.44 5.33 3.72
N ARG A 106 -1.97 6.57 3.96
CA ARG A 106 -2.67 7.78 3.55
C ARG A 106 -2.03 8.30 2.25
N PRO A 107 -2.69 8.18 1.10
CA PRO A 107 -2.13 8.67 -0.15
C PRO A 107 -2.21 10.20 -0.20
N LEU A 108 -1.34 10.82 -0.99
CA LEU A 108 -1.28 12.26 -1.18
C LEU A 108 -2.30 12.68 -2.27
N PRO A 109 -3.30 13.51 -1.95
CA PRO A 109 -4.22 14.05 -2.96
C PRO A 109 -3.49 14.98 -3.93
N ARG A 110 -3.94 14.98 -5.19
CA ARG A 110 -3.32 15.77 -6.26
C ARG A 110 -4.32 16.82 -6.77
N GLY A 111 -4.02 18.08 -6.44
CA GLY A 111 -4.74 19.30 -6.85
C GLY A 111 -6.26 19.27 -6.68
N GLY A 112 -6.75 18.68 -5.59
CA GLY A 112 -8.18 18.68 -5.25
C GLY A 112 -9.07 17.86 -6.19
N ARG A 113 -8.48 16.96 -6.98
CA ARG A 113 -9.17 16.05 -7.89
C ARG A 113 -9.24 14.65 -7.30
N ASP A 114 -10.01 13.78 -7.96
CA ASP A 114 -10.07 12.33 -7.69
C ASP A 114 -8.80 11.61 -8.21
N ILE A 115 -7.64 12.11 -7.80
CA ILE A 115 -6.32 11.60 -8.15
C ILE A 115 -5.47 11.60 -6.88
N VAL A 116 -4.90 10.44 -6.55
CA VAL A 116 -4.01 10.29 -5.40
C VAL A 116 -2.71 9.58 -5.77
N ALA A 117 -1.65 9.93 -5.05
CA ALA A 117 -0.31 9.39 -5.26
C ALA A 117 0.24 8.79 -3.97
N LEU A 118 0.94 7.66 -4.07
CA LEU A 118 1.60 7.01 -2.95
C LEU A 118 3.00 6.54 -3.40
N GLN A 119 4.04 6.98 -2.69
CA GLN A 119 5.34 6.33 -2.81
C GLN A 119 5.22 4.95 -2.13
N TRP A 120 5.36 3.90 -2.92
CA TRP A 120 5.22 2.52 -2.45
C TRP A 120 6.41 1.66 -2.90
N LYS A 121 7.02 0.97 -1.95
CA LYS A 121 8.35 0.35 -2.10
C LYS A 121 9.36 1.39 -2.60
N ARG A 122 10.10 1.09 -3.67
CA ARG A 122 11.03 2.00 -4.34
C ARG A 122 10.38 2.89 -5.42
N GLY A 123 9.07 2.76 -5.60
CA GLY A 123 8.34 3.28 -6.75
C GLY A 123 7.24 4.27 -6.39
N LEU A 124 6.40 4.55 -7.37
CA LEU A 124 5.23 5.42 -7.27
C LEU A 124 3.98 4.67 -7.75
N ALA A 125 2.98 4.58 -6.87
CA ALA A 125 1.64 4.16 -7.22
C ALA A 125 0.75 5.40 -7.40
N LEU A 126 0.03 5.46 -8.51
CA LEU A 126 -0.98 6.47 -8.81
C LEU A 126 -2.34 5.78 -8.92
N PHE A 127 -3.34 6.43 -8.35
CA PHE A 127 -4.73 6.01 -8.44
C PHE A 127 -5.54 7.17 -9.00
N ILE A 128 -6.19 6.96 -10.15
CA ILE A 128 -6.82 8.00 -10.95
C ILE A 128 -8.28 7.62 -11.17
N ASN A 129 -9.17 8.37 -10.54
CA ASN A 129 -10.62 8.19 -10.61
C ASN A 129 -11.32 9.48 -11.12
N ASP A 130 -10.55 10.39 -11.73
CA ASP A 130 -11.06 11.58 -12.42
C ASP A 130 -11.10 11.31 -13.94
N PRO A 131 -12.28 11.07 -14.56
CA PRO A 131 -12.40 10.75 -15.98
C PRO A 131 -11.90 11.84 -16.93
N ARG A 132 -11.66 13.05 -16.43
CA ARG A 132 -11.04 14.13 -17.21
C ARG A 132 -9.55 13.88 -17.45
N CYS A 133 -8.91 13.01 -16.66
CA CYS A 133 -7.49 12.68 -16.80
C CYS A 133 -7.32 11.50 -17.77
N THR A 134 -7.09 11.78 -19.04
CA THR A 134 -6.98 10.77 -20.10
C THR A 134 -5.54 10.32 -20.35
N ALA A 135 -4.54 11.00 -19.79
CA ALA A 135 -3.16 10.55 -19.87
C ALA A 135 -2.30 10.95 -18.68
N VAL A 136 -1.30 10.12 -18.39
CA VAL A 136 -0.28 10.35 -17.37
C VAL A 136 1.08 10.34 -18.03
N ARG A 137 1.88 11.36 -17.76
CA ARG A 137 3.29 11.42 -18.17
C ARG A 137 4.18 11.22 -16.96
N LEU A 138 5.03 10.20 -17.01
CA LEU A 138 6.10 10.00 -16.04
C LEU A 138 7.43 10.37 -16.71
N SER A 139 8.24 11.16 -16.03
CA SER A 139 9.59 11.51 -16.47
C SER A 139 10.59 11.12 -15.39
N ASP A 140 11.66 10.46 -15.80
CA ASP A 140 12.77 10.02 -14.97
C ASP A 140 14.11 10.21 -15.71
N GLY A 141 15.20 9.70 -15.16
CA GLY A 141 16.52 9.79 -15.78
C GLY A 141 16.68 8.96 -17.06
N GLU A 142 15.77 8.03 -17.33
CA GLU A 142 15.78 7.15 -18.51
C GLU A 142 14.93 7.70 -19.65
N GLY A 143 14.02 8.62 -19.34
CA GLY A 143 13.27 9.39 -20.33
C GLY A 143 11.88 9.74 -19.88
N THR A 144 10.97 9.85 -20.84
CA THR A 144 9.57 10.18 -20.60
C THR A 144 8.69 9.07 -21.14
N ARG A 145 7.76 8.60 -20.30
CA ARG A 145 6.75 7.59 -20.63
C ARG A 145 5.37 8.23 -20.54
N LEU A 146 4.55 8.03 -21.57
CA LEU A 146 3.17 8.50 -21.63
C LEU A 146 2.24 7.29 -21.56
N PHE A 147 1.28 7.34 -20.65
CA PHE A 147 0.27 6.31 -20.43
C PHE A 147 -1.08 6.93 -20.77
N SER A 148 -1.76 6.41 -21.79
CA SER A 148 -3.13 6.78 -22.11
C SER A 148 -4.11 5.93 -21.29
N ILE A 149 -5.21 6.56 -20.88
CA ILE A 149 -6.27 5.95 -20.08
C ILE A 149 -7.52 5.88 -20.96
N GLY A 150 -8.04 4.67 -21.16
CA GLY A 150 -9.29 4.44 -21.89
C GLY A 150 -10.53 4.90 -21.11
N GLU A 151 -11.63 5.16 -21.82
CA GLU A 151 -12.88 5.67 -21.22
C GLU A 151 -13.47 4.73 -20.15
N GLU A 152 -13.24 3.42 -20.26
CA GLU A 152 -13.75 2.39 -19.35
C GLU A 152 -12.69 1.90 -18.33
N GLU A 153 -11.50 2.51 -18.29
CA GLU A 153 -10.39 2.06 -17.45
C GLU A 153 -10.36 2.73 -16.07
N TYR A 154 -11.41 3.48 -15.70
CA TYR A 154 -11.49 4.15 -14.41
C TYR A 154 -12.11 3.25 -13.34
N PRO A 155 -11.54 3.21 -12.11
CA PRO A 155 -10.31 3.89 -11.71
C PRO A 155 -9.05 3.25 -12.32
N TYR A 156 -8.15 4.09 -12.83
CA TYR A 156 -6.88 3.66 -13.42
C TYR A 156 -5.79 3.61 -12.37
N ILE A 157 -5.10 2.48 -12.26
CA ILE A 157 -4.00 2.26 -11.33
C ILE A 157 -2.70 2.13 -12.12
N LEU A 158 -1.76 3.03 -11.85
CA LEU A 158 -0.44 3.01 -12.47
C LEU A 158 0.62 2.80 -11.40
N TYR A 159 1.51 1.84 -11.61
CA TYR A 159 2.68 1.67 -10.76
C TYR A 159 3.97 1.81 -11.58
N SER A 160 4.85 2.71 -11.14
CA SER A 160 6.22 2.82 -11.62
C SER A 160 7.16 2.21 -10.60
N GLU A 161 7.98 1.25 -11.02
CA GLU A 161 8.94 0.59 -10.13
C GLU A 161 10.03 1.51 -9.58
N THR A 162 10.26 2.64 -10.26
CA THR A 162 11.18 3.69 -9.84
C THR A 162 10.38 4.95 -9.52
N LEU A 163 10.85 5.73 -8.56
CA LEU A 163 10.28 7.04 -8.26
C LEU A 163 10.63 8.01 -9.41
N PRO A 164 9.64 8.47 -10.21
CA PRO A 164 9.91 9.41 -11.28
C PRO A 164 10.31 10.78 -10.70
N SER A 165 11.12 11.53 -11.43
CA SER A 165 11.48 12.91 -11.06
C SER A 165 10.30 13.87 -11.26
N ARG A 166 9.40 13.54 -12.20
CA ARG A 166 8.15 14.29 -12.44
C ARG A 166 7.04 13.36 -12.91
N TYR A 167 5.82 13.65 -12.48
CA TYR A 167 4.61 13.03 -13.00
C TYR A 167 3.54 14.11 -13.23
N GLN A 168 2.82 14.01 -14.36
CA GLN A 168 1.87 15.01 -14.83
C GLN A 168 0.63 14.32 -15.39
N PHE A 169 -0.51 15.01 -15.33
CA PHE A 169 -1.82 14.48 -15.70
C PHE A 169 -2.42 15.39 -16.77
N PHE A 170 -3.01 14.81 -17.81
CA PHE A 170 -3.50 15.54 -18.98
C PHE A 170 -4.96 15.22 -19.28
N ASP A 171 -5.67 16.20 -19.82
CA ASP A 171 -6.99 16.01 -20.44
C ASP A 171 -6.89 15.51 -21.89
N ALA A 172 -8.05 15.28 -22.51
CA ALA A 172 -8.16 14.80 -23.89
C ALA A 172 -7.55 15.79 -24.91
N GLU A 173 -7.54 17.08 -24.58
CA GLU A 173 -6.98 18.16 -25.38
C GLU A 173 -5.44 18.30 -25.20
N GLY A 174 -4.87 17.58 -24.23
CA GLY A 174 -3.43 17.61 -23.91
C GLY A 174 -3.03 18.75 -22.97
N ASN A 175 -3.97 19.41 -22.30
CA ASN A 175 -3.68 20.39 -21.26
C ASN A 175 -3.34 19.69 -19.95
N GLU A 176 -2.35 20.23 -19.24
CA GLU A 176 -1.99 19.73 -17.92
C GLU A 176 -3.07 20.12 -16.90
N LEU A 177 -3.55 19.12 -16.14
CA LEU A 177 -4.64 19.29 -15.18
C LEU A 177 -4.20 19.88 -13.83
N LEU A 178 -2.90 19.79 -13.49
CA LEU A 178 -2.32 20.01 -12.16
C LEU A 178 -0.97 20.73 -12.18
#